data_AF-A0A7W1R996-F1
#
_entry.id   AF-A0A7W1R996-F1
#
_cell.length_a   1.000
_cell.length_b   1.000
_cell.length_c   1.000
_cell.angle_alpha   90.00
_cell.angle_beta   90.00
_cell.angle_gamma   90.00
#
_symmetry.space_group_name_H-M   'P 1'
#
loop_
_entity.id
_entity.type
_entity.pdbx_description
1 polymer ?
#
loop_
_entity_poly.entity_id
_entity_poly.type
_entity_poly.pdbx_seq_one_letter_code
_entity_poly.pdbx_strand_id
1 'polypeptide(L)' 'MFRIKAEYSEQIEVKTSIERAREFFDNLRNIADLMPNIEGIKSEAGGIMRWMVRAEVPML' A
#
# COMPACT_ATOMS: atom_id res chain seq x y z
N MET A 1 -17.75 -7.12 -13.11
CA MET A 1 -16.60 -7.26 -12.18
C MET A 1 -15.33 -7.24 -13.02
N PHE A 2 -14.59 -6.14 -12.99
CA PHE A 2 -13.32 -6.01 -13.72
C PHE A 2 -12.17 -6.35 -12.75
N ARG A 3 -11.21 -7.15 -13.18
CA ARG A 3 -9.98 -7.42 -12.43
C ARG A 3 -8.92 -6.46 -12.92
N ILE A 4 -8.53 -5.51 -12.08
CA ILE A 4 -7.36 -4.66 -12.32
C ILE A 4 -6.15 -5.44 -11.81
N LYS A 5 -5.26 -5.87 -12.71
CA LYS A 5 -3.98 -6.48 -12.34
C LYS A 5 -2.96 -5.34 -12.24
N ALA A 6 -2.79 -4.80 -11.04
CA ALA A 6 -1.71 -3.88 -10.73
C ALA A 6 -0.54 -4.70 -10.17
N GLU A 7 0.50 -4.89 -10.97
CA GLU A 7 1.74 -5.56 -10.57
C GLU A 7 2.87 -4.52 -10.74
N TYR A 8 3.43 -4.06 -9.63
CA TYR A 8 4.59 -3.17 -9.59
C TYR A 8 5.65 -3.81 -8.70
N SER A 9 6.83 -4.02 -9.25
CA SER A 9 7.96 -4.65 -8.56
C SER A 9 9.23 -3.92 -8.98
N GLU A 10 9.88 -3.27 -8.01
CA GLU A 10 11.13 -2.55 -8.18
C GLU A 10 12.02 -2.75 -6.95
N GLN A 11 13.33 -2.62 -7.13
CA GLN A 11 14.30 -2.69 -6.04
C GLN A 11 14.68 -1.28 -5.57
N ILE A 12 14.59 -1.04 -4.26
CA ILE A 12 14.93 0.25 -3.65
C ILE A 12 16.11 0.05 -2.69
N GLU A 13 17.14 0.89 -2.81
CA GLU A 13 18.25 0.95 -1.86
C GLU A 13 18.09 2.17 -0.93
N VAL A 14 18.13 1.93 0.38
CA VAL A 14 17.95 2.98 1.39
C VAL A 14 19.09 2.92 2.39
N LYS A 15 19.73 4.07 2.64
CA LYS A 15 20.77 4.21 3.67
C LYS A 15 20.15 4.30 5.06
N THR A 16 19.88 3.15 5.67
CA THR A 16 19.31 3.03 7.00
C THR A 16 19.80 1.76 7.71
N SER A 17 19.56 1.63 9.01
CA SER A 17 19.72 0.36 9.71
C SER A 17 18.55 -0.59 9.45
N ILE A 18 18.77 -1.88 9.64
CA ILE A 18 17.76 -2.93 9.45
C ILE A 18 16.61 -2.79 10.47
N GLU A 19 16.90 -2.37 11.70
CA GLU A 19 15.91 -2.16 12.76
C GLU A 19 14.93 -1.06 12.35
N ARG A 20 15.46 0.07 11.88
CA ARG A 20 14.65 1.21 11.47
C ARG A 20 13.84 0.92 10.21
N ALA A 21 14.38 0.09 9.31
CA ALA A 21 13.62 -0.40 8.17
C ALA A 21 12.44 -1.27 8.62
N ARG A 22 12.65 -2.21 9.55
CA ARG A 22 11.56 -3.04 10.10
C ARG A 22 10.47 -2.21 10.76
N GLU A 23 10.86 -1.29 11.65
CA GLU A 23 9.91 -0.38 12.31
C GLU A 23 9.08 0.44 11.30
N PHE A 24 9.71 0.84 10.18
CA PHE A 24 9.01 1.56 9.12
C PHE A 24 7.96 0.68 8.43
N PHE A 25 8.31 -0.54 8.02
CA PHE A 25 7.41 -1.44 7.30
C PHE A 25 6.35 -2.11 8.19
N ASP A 26 6.61 -2.24 9.49
CA ASP A 26 5.64 -2.77 10.47
C ASP A 26 4.44 -1.83 10.67
N ASN A 27 4.62 -0.53 10.38
CA ASN A 27 3.52 0.44 10.38
C ASN A 27 3.08 0.77 8.96
N LEU A 28 2.05 0.05 8.52
CA LEU A 28 1.37 0.24 7.22
C LEU A 28 0.96 1.67 6.89
N ARG A 29 0.70 2.54 7.89
CA ARG A 29 0.37 3.95 7.64
C ARG A 29 1.51 4.71 6.99
N ASN A 30 2.76 4.38 7.33
CA ASN A 30 3.94 5.00 6.76
C ASN A 30 4.00 4.87 5.23
N ILE A 31 3.44 3.79 4.70
CA ILE A 31 3.36 3.51 3.26
C ILE A 31 2.07 4.09 2.68
N ALA A 32 0.95 3.93 3.41
CA ALA A 32 -0.36 4.43 2.99
C ALA A 32 -0.34 5.95 2.74
N ASP A 33 0.32 6.72 3.61
CA ASP A 33 0.43 8.18 3.50
C ASP A 33 1.23 8.61 2.26
N LEU A 34 2.08 7.73 1.72
CA LEU A 34 2.85 7.97 0.49
C LEU A 34 2.07 7.60 -0.78
N MET A 35 0.89 7.00 -0.65
CA MET A 35 0.07 6.55 -1.78
C MET A 35 -1.19 7.42 -1.87
N PRO A 36 -1.17 8.51 -2.67
CA PRO A 36 -2.24 9.52 -2.68
C PRO A 36 -3.60 8.98 -3.14
N ASN A 37 -3.61 7.83 -3.82
CA ASN A 37 -4.83 7.18 -4.32
C ASN A 37 -5.47 6.23 -3.29
N ILE A 38 -4.88 6.05 -2.11
CA ILE A 38 -5.47 5.24 -1.03
C ILE A 38 -6.45 6.11 -0.23
N GLU A 39 -7.72 5.75 -0.27
CA GLU A 39 -8.79 6.47 0.46
C GLU A 39 -8.96 5.98 1.90
N GLY A 40 -8.54 4.74 2.17
CA GLY A 40 -8.65 4.18 3.51
C GLY A 40 -8.15 2.76 3.61
N ILE A 41 -7.73 2.40 4.82
CA ILE A 41 -7.31 1.05 5.19
C ILE A 41 -8.14 0.64 6.40
N LYS A 42 -8.87 -0.46 6.28
CA LYS A 42 -9.71 -1.02 7.34
C LYS A 42 -9.20 -2.41 7.71
N SER A 43 -8.93 -2.61 9.00
CA SER A 43 -8.67 -3.94 9.54
C SER A 43 -9.98 -4.71 9.70
N GLU A 44 -10.02 -5.95 9.20
CA GLU A 44 -11.12 -6.90 9.35
C GLU A 44 -10.70 -8.08 10.24
N ALA A 45 -11.68 -8.88 10.66
CA ALA A 45 -11.42 -10.07 11.47
C ALA A 45 -10.45 -11.03 10.74
N GLY A 46 -9.58 -11.69 11.51
CA GLY A 46 -8.60 -12.64 10.97
C GLY A 46 -7.33 -12.00 10.40
N GLY A 47 -7.07 -10.72 10.70
CA GLY A 47 -5.84 -10.04 10.25
C GLY A 47 -5.86 -9.61 8.78
N ILE A 48 -7.04 -9.63 8.15
CA ILE A 48 -7.21 -9.16 6.78
C ILE A 48 -7.25 -7.62 6.78
N MET A 49 -6.39 -7.01 5.97
CA MET A 49 -6.43 -5.57 5.71
C MET A 49 -7.17 -5.30 4.40
N ARG A 50 -8.27 -4.55 4.48
CA ARG A 50 -9.02 -4.08 3.32
C ARG A 50 -8.57 -2.67 2.95
N TRP A 51 -8.12 -2.51 1.71
CA TRP A 51 -7.67 -1.23 1.17
C TRP A 51 -8.72 -0.69 0.21
N MET A 52 -9.09 0.57 0.38
CA MET A 52 -9.93 1.32 -0.56
C MET A 52 -9.00 2.17 -1.42
N VAL A 53 -9.01 1.92 -2.73
CA VAL A 53 -8.15 2.61 -3.70
C VAL A 53 -9.06 3.38 -4.65
N ARG A 54 -8.89 4.70 -4.72
CA ARG A 54 -9.50 5.52 -5.76
C ARG A 54 -8.73 5.30 -7.05
N ALA A 55 -9.42 4.82 -8.08
CA ALA A 55 -8.89 4.74 -9.42
C ALA A 55 -9.77 5.56 -10.34
N GLU A 56 -9.20 6.54 -11.03
CA GLU A 56 -9.85 7.16 -12.18
C GLU A 56 -9.75 6.19 -13.34
N VAL A 57 -10.88 5.57 -13.71
CA VAL A 57 -10.96 4.72 -14.89
C VAL A 57 -11.35 5.63 -16.05
N PRO A 58 -10.47 5.90 -17.02
CA PRO A 58 -10.87 6.60 -18.22
C PRO A 58 -11.92 5.74 -18.93
N MET A 59 -13.14 6.25 -19.03
CA MET A 59 -14.17 5.64 -19.87
C MET A 59 -13.88 6.09 -21.30
N LEU A 60 -13.49 5.15 -22.16
CA LEU A 60 -13.44 5.32 -23.61
C LEU A 60 -14.86 5.42 -24.18
#